data_AF-V5I408-F1
#
_entry.id   AF-V5I408-F1
#
_cell.length_a   1.000
_cell.length_b   1.000
_cell.length_c   1.000
_cell.angle_alpha   90.00
_cell.angle_beta   90.00
_cell.angle_gamma   90.00
#
_symmetry.space_group_name_H-M   'P 1'
#
loop_
_entity.id
_entity.type
_entity.pdbx_description
1 polymer ?
#
loop_
_entity_poly.entity_id
_entity_poly.type
_entity_poly.pdbx_seq_one_letter_code
_entity_poly.pdbx_strand_id
1 'polypeptide(L)'
;RDGFMNFTDNYGDDPNYVGSSLRPTTFKTSSGVGTNRLSTLTEHEKWVGEVSSFASEMTSKDFEQATGLWKVLGRDAGHRDRFISNLSHNVAKVTSSDLRLKVYDLFSRVDKQLGDRLRSATEALRT
;
A
#
# COMPACT_ATOMS: atom_id res chain seq x y z
N ARG A 1 -12.82 -27.33 17.53
CA ARG A 1 -12.10 -28.05 18.60
C ARG A 1 -11.70 -27.03 19.62
N ASP A 2 -11.87 -27.40 20.87
CA ASP A 2 -11.53 -26.69 22.10
C ASP A 2 -11.86 -25.19 22.05
N GLY A 3 -10.99 -24.37 22.63
CA GLY A 3 -11.17 -22.93 22.80
C GLY A 3 -11.86 -22.59 24.12
N PHE A 4 -11.35 -21.55 24.80
CA PHE A 4 -12.01 -21.02 26.00
C PHE A 4 -13.42 -20.56 25.63
N MET A 5 -14.41 -20.95 26.44
CA MET A 5 -15.83 -20.62 26.22
C MET A 5 -16.44 -21.21 24.93
N ASN A 6 -15.97 -22.38 24.47
CA ASN A 6 -16.71 -23.13 23.45
C ASN A 6 -17.91 -23.85 24.07
N PHE A 7 -19.09 -23.25 23.90
CA PHE A 7 -20.36 -23.76 24.41
C PHE A 7 -21.11 -24.67 23.43
N THR A 8 -20.49 -25.04 22.31
CA THR A 8 -21.05 -26.03 21.38
C THR A 8 -20.58 -27.42 21.76
N ASP A 9 -21.15 -28.46 21.15
CA ASP A 9 -20.65 -29.85 21.28
C ASP A 9 -19.23 -30.03 20.71
N ASN A 10 -18.65 -28.96 20.15
CA ASN A 10 -17.28 -28.91 19.73
C ASN A 10 -16.93 -30.00 18.70
N TYR A 11 -17.88 -30.28 17.81
CA TYR A 11 -17.83 -31.33 16.79
C TYR A 11 -17.68 -32.75 17.37
N GLY A 12 -18.00 -32.97 18.66
CA GLY A 12 -18.04 -34.28 19.32
C GLY A 12 -16.80 -35.16 19.06
N ASP A 13 -17.05 -36.43 18.73
CA ASP A 13 -16.04 -37.44 18.44
C ASP A 13 -15.53 -37.41 17.00
N ASP A 14 -15.91 -36.39 16.21
CA ASP A 14 -15.39 -36.27 14.86
C ASP A 14 -13.85 -36.20 14.91
N PRO A 15 -13.14 -36.83 13.97
CA PRO A 15 -11.69 -36.66 13.87
C PRO A 15 -11.33 -35.17 13.75
N ASN A 16 -10.25 -34.75 14.41
CA ASN A 16 -9.74 -33.37 14.34
C ASN A 16 -8.68 -33.18 13.24
N TYR A 17 -8.56 -34.14 12.33
CA TYR A 17 -7.66 -34.12 11.19
C TYR A 17 -8.39 -34.56 9.91
N VAL A 18 -7.90 -34.10 8.77
CA VAL A 18 -8.43 -34.45 7.43
C VAL A 18 -7.91 -35.82 7.01
N GLY A 19 -8.72 -36.59 6.27
CA GLY A 19 -8.30 -37.88 5.70
C GLY A 19 -8.44 -39.06 6.64
N SER A 20 -9.23 -38.92 7.71
CA SER A 20 -9.57 -40.04 8.59
C SER A 20 -10.37 -41.11 7.85
N SER A 21 -9.98 -42.38 8.01
CA SER A 21 -10.76 -43.53 7.54
C SER A 21 -12.09 -43.68 8.27
N LEU A 22 -12.20 -43.12 9.48
CA LEU A 22 -13.40 -43.18 10.32
C LEU A 22 -14.48 -42.21 9.86
N ARG A 23 -14.09 -41.07 9.28
CA ARG A 23 -15.00 -40.08 8.68
C ARG A 23 -14.36 -39.43 7.44
N PRO A 24 -14.51 -40.06 6.27
CA PRO A 24 -13.99 -39.52 5.02
C PRO A 24 -14.57 -38.15 4.69
N THR A 25 -13.71 -37.17 4.39
CA THR A 25 -14.10 -35.81 4.01
C THR A 25 -14.14 -35.66 2.49
N THR A 26 -15.27 -35.22 1.94
CA THR A 26 -15.40 -34.94 0.51
C THR A 26 -15.13 -33.47 0.23
N PHE A 27 -14.07 -33.18 -0.51
CA PHE A 27 -13.77 -31.81 -0.97
C PHE A 27 -14.51 -31.51 -2.28
N LYS A 28 -15.00 -30.28 -2.43
CA LYS A 28 -15.62 -29.83 -3.69
C LYS A 28 -14.57 -29.82 -4.80
N THR A 29 -14.83 -30.54 -5.89
CA THR A 29 -13.84 -30.76 -6.95
C THR A 29 -13.93 -29.78 -8.12
N SER A 30 -15.02 -29.03 -8.26
CA SER A 30 -15.13 -27.93 -9.24
C SER A 30 -16.34 -27.04 -8.94
N SER A 31 -16.23 -25.74 -9.21
CA SER A 31 -17.38 -24.84 -9.28
C SER A 31 -17.90 -24.84 -10.73
N GLY A 32 -18.77 -25.79 -11.08
CA GLY A 32 -19.74 -25.69 -12.18
C GLY A 32 -19.26 -25.46 -13.63
N VAL A 33 -17.98 -25.20 -13.89
CA VAL A 33 -17.42 -25.03 -15.23
C VAL A 33 -16.47 -26.19 -15.47
N GLY A 34 -16.80 -27.03 -16.46
CA GLY A 34 -16.20 -28.33 -16.77
C GLY A 34 -14.69 -28.35 -17.00
N THR A 35 -13.92 -28.09 -15.94
CA THR A 35 -12.47 -28.20 -15.94
C THR A 35 -12.09 -29.06 -14.74
N ASN A 36 -11.45 -30.19 -15.02
CA ASN A 36 -10.93 -31.15 -14.06
C ASN A 36 -9.66 -30.61 -13.35
N ARG A 37 -9.67 -29.33 -12.97
CA ARG A 37 -8.52 -28.60 -12.42
C ARG A 37 -8.85 -28.07 -11.04
N LEU A 38 -8.40 -28.83 -10.05
CA LEU A 38 -8.42 -28.47 -8.63
C LEU A 38 -7.15 -27.66 -8.27
N SER A 39 -6.70 -26.80 -9.19
CA SER A 39 -5.51 -25.98 -8.97
C SER A 39 -5.91 -24.53 -8.85
N THR A 40 -5.74 -23.98 -7.65
CA THR A 40 -5.83 -22.54 -7.37
C THR A 40 -4.65 -21.73 -7.94
N LEU A 41 -3.73 -22.35 -8.70
CA LEU A 41 -2.42 -21.79 -9.03
C LEU A 41 -1.86 -22.18 -10.42
N THR A 42 -2.69 -22.39 -11.45
CA THR A 42 -2.14 -22.73 -12.80
C THR A 42 -2.24 -21.63 -13.86
N GLU A 43 -2.87 -20.49 -13.55
CA GLU A 43 -2.85 -19.29 -14.40
C GLU A 43 -2.10 -18.09 -13.76
N HIS A 44 -1.48 -18.31 -12.59
CA HIS A 44 -0.78 -17.27 -11.83
C HIS A 44 0.70 -17.18 -12.19
N GLU A 45 1.34 -16.07 -11.81
CA GLU A 45 2.75 -15.76 -12.06
C GLU A 45 3.69 -16.89 -11.62
N LYS A 46 4.67 -17.20 -12.47
CA LYS A 46 5.73 -18.15 -12.15
C LYS A 46 6.88 -17.42 -11.49
N TRP A 47 7.11 -17.70 -10.21
CA TRP A 47 8.20 -17.12 -9.43
C TRP A 47 9.50 -17.87 -9.71
N VAL A 48 10.55 -17.13 -10.03
CA VAL A 48 11.92 -17.63 -10.17
C VAL A 48 12.82 -16.71 -9.35
N GLY A 49 13.57 -17.27 -8.40
CA GLY A 49 14.45 -16.49 -7.53
C GLY A 49 14.92 -17.28 -6.30
N GLU A 50 15.75 -16.64 -5.49
CA GLU A 50 16.17 -17.13 -4.17
C GLU A 50 15.45 -16.37 -3.06
N VAL A 51 15.44 -16.93 -1.84
CA VAL A 51 14.91 -16.20 -0.68
C VAL A 51 15.88 -15.06 -0.36
N SER A 52 15.43 -13.83 -0.57
CA SER A 52 16.25 -12.62 -0.40
C SER A 52 15.57 -11.60 0.51
N SER A 53 16.38 -10.88 1.30
CA SER A 53 15.94 -9.62 1.92
C SER A 53 16.03 -8.50 0.88
N PHE A 54 14.91 -8.19 0.24
CA PHE A 54 14.83 -7.13 -0.78
C PHE A 54 14.30 -5.83 -0.17
N ALA A 55 14.98 -4.71 -0.45
CA ALA A 55 14.48 -3.36 -0.19
C ALA A 55 14.36 -2.62 -1.53
N SER A 56 13.16 -2.11 -1.82
CA SER A 56 12.92 -1.35 -3.05
C SER A 56 13.72 -0.06 -3.06
N GLU A 57 14.39 0.22 -4.18
CA GLU A 57 15.08 1.49 -4.40
C GLU A 57 14.12 2.55 -4.94
N MET A 58 14.32 3.80 -4.52
CA MET A 58 13.54 4.93 -5.02
C MET A 58 14.16 5.45 -6.31
N THR A 59 13.40 5.36 -7.40
CA THR A 59 13.77 5.79 -8.74
C THR A 59 12.96 7.03 -9.15
N SER A 60 13.30 7.64 -10.29
CA SER A 60 12.50 8.74 -10.84
C SER A 60 11.09 8.31 -11.23
N LYS A 61 10.87 7.01 -11.55
CA LYS A 61 9.55 6.47 -11.92
C LYS A 61 8.55 6.55 -10.77
N ASP A 62 9.03 6.46 -9.53
CA ASP A 62 8.16 6.54 -8.35
C ASP A 62 7.51 7.93 -8.19
N PHE A 63 8.04 8.95 -8.87
CA PHE A 63 7.47 10.31 -8.87
C PHE A 63 6.46 10.54 -10.01
N GLU A 64 6.40 9.69 -11.05
CA GLU A 64 5.56 9.93 -12.23
C GLU A 64 4.07 10.02 -11.88
N GLN A 65 3.58 9.16 -10.99
CA GLN A 65 2.20 9.19 -10.53
C GLN A 65 1.90 10.46 -9.73
N ALA A 66 2.82 10.89 -8.86
CA ALA A 66 2.68 12.12 -8.09
C ALA A 66 2.67 13.36 -9.01
N THR A 67 3.52 13.38 -10.05
CA THR A 67 3.51 14.44 -11.08
C THR A 67 2.20 14.42 -11.86
N GLY A 68 1.66 13.24 -12.18
CA GLY A 68 0.35 13.07 -12.78
C GLY A 68 -0.77 13.69 -11.92
N LEU A 69 -0.78 13.37 -10.63
CA LEU A 69 -1.74 13.94 -9.68
C LEU A 69 -1.58 15.46 -9.55
N TRP A 70 -0.35 15.98 -9.52
CA TRP A 70 -0.10 17.43 -9.49
C TRP A 70 -0.68 18.16 -10.71
N LYS A 71 -0.63 17.53 -11.89
CA LYS A 71 -1.29 18.02 -13.11
C LYS A 71 -2.81 18.00 -12.97
N VAL A 72 -3.39 16.93 -12.41
CA VAL A 72 -4.84 16.83 -12.17
C VAL A 72 -5.33 17.91 -11.21
N LEU A 73 -4.62 18.17 -10.11
CA LEU A 73 -4.95 19.26 -9.18
C LEU A 73 -4.90 20.65 -9.83
N GLY A 74 -4.17 20.80 -10.94
CA GLY A 74 -4.13 22.05 -11.69
C GLY A 74 -5.37 22.32 -12.54
N ARG A 75 -6.28 21.34 -12.70
CA ARG A 75 -7.51 21.49 -13.47
C ARG A 75 -8.54 22.34 -12.74
N ASP A 76 -8.56 22.26 -11.41
CA ASP A 76 -9.47 23.00 -10.55
C ASP A 76 -8.77 24.19 -9.89
N ALA A 77 -9.37 25.37 -10.03
CA ALA A 77 -8.78 26.61 -9.52
C ALA A 77 -8.60 26.56 -7.98
N GLY A 78 -7.40 26.95 -7.54
CA GLY A 78 -7.04 27.03 -6.13
C GLY A 78 -6.72 25.69 -5.45
N HIS A 79 -6.87 24.53 -6.11
CA HIS A 79 -6.53 23.23 -5.50
C HIS A 79 -5.04 23.11 -5.20
N ARG A 80 -4.19 23.52 -6.16
CA ARG A 80 -2.73 23.60 -5.97
C ARG A 80 -2.33 24.54 -4.83
N ASP A 81 -3.04 25.65 -4.68
CA ASP A 81 -2.74 26.66 -3.66
C ASP A 81 -3.13 26.17 -2.27
N ARG A 82 -4.29 25.53 -2.14
CA ARG A 82 -4.73 24.86 -0.89
C ARG A 82 -3.75 23.76 -0.50
N PHE A 83 -3.29 22.95 -1.45
CA PHE A 83 -2.30 21.91 -1.20
C PHE A 83 -0.99 22.49 -0.65
N ILE A 84 -0.44 23.52 -1.31
CA ILE A 84 0.77 24.20 -0.85
C ILE A 84 0.56 24.83 0.53
N SER A 85 -0.58 25.49 0.77
CA SER A 85 -0.90 26.08 2.07
C SER A 85 -0.95 25.02 3.19
N ASN A 86 -1.61 23.89 2.95
CA ASN A 86 -1.69 22.81 3.94
C ASN A 86 -0.30 22.27 4.28
N LEU A 87 0.53 22.04 3.26
CA LEU A 87 1.91 21.59 3.46
C LEU A 87 2.75 22.63 4.18
N SER A 88 2.68 23.90 3.76
CA SER A 88 3.56 24.94 4.30
C SER A 88 3.34 25.17 5.79
N HIS A 89 2.08 25.16 6.27
CA HIS A 89 1.75 25.28 7.69
C HIS A 89 2.24 24.08 8.53
N ASN A 90 2.32 22.88 7.94
CA ASN A 90 2.86 21.72 8.63
C ASN A 90 4.40 21.77 8.67
N VAL A 91 5.04 21.99 7.51
CA VAL A 91 6.50 22.02 7.39
C VAL A 91 7.09 23.21 8.15
N ALA A 92 6.36 24.31 8.28
CA ALA A 92 6.79 25.47 9.08
C ALA A 92 7.01 25.12 10.56
N LYS A 93 6.36 24.08 11.09
CA LYS A 93 6.56 23.62 12.48
C LYS A 93 7.84 22.80 12.67
N VAL A 94 8.47 22.35 11.58
CA VAL A 94 9.72 21.59 11.64
C VAL A 94 10.86 22.53 12.02
N THR A 95 11.52 22.25 13.14
CA THR A 95 12.60 23.08 13.69
C THR A 95 13.89 22.96 12.90
N SER A 96 14.27 21.73 12.50
CA SER A 96 15.48 21.47 11.70
C SER A 96 15.37 22.06 10.29
N SER A 97 16.31 22.95 9.94
CA SER A 97 16.44 23.50 8.59
C SER A 97 16.73 22.42 7.55
N ASP A 98 17.58 21.46 7.89
CA ASP A 98 18.04 20.42 6.97
C ASP A 98 16.89 19.50 6.57
N LEU A 99 16.00 19.18 7.51
CA LEU A 99 14.80 18.41 7.22
C LEU A 99 13.84 19.19 6.30
N ARG A 100 13.67 20.51 6.50
CA ARG A 100 12.85 21.32 5.60
C ARG A 100 13.43 21.37 4.18
N LEU A 101 14.75 21.53 4.04
CA LEU A 101 15.43 21.51 2.75
C LEU A 101 15.22 20.17 2.01
N LYS A 102 15.30 19.04 2.72
CA LYS A 102 15.01 17.72 2.15
C LYS A 102 13.57 17.57 1.70
N VAL A 103 12.61 18.15 2.43
CA VAL A 103 11.20 18.18 2.02
C VAL A 103 11.03 18.99 0.74
N TYR A 104 11.66 20.15 0.62
CA TYR A 104 11.61 20.94 -0.60
C TYR A 104 12.21 20.18 -1.79
N ASP A 105 13.37 19.52 -1.62
CA ASP A 105 13.98 18.67 -2.65
C ASP A 105 13.04 17.53 -3.08
N LEU A 106 12.39 16.86 -2.12
CA LEU A 106 11.44 15.79 -2.39
C LEU A 106 10.29 16.27 -3.28
N PHE A 107 9.70 17.43 -2.99
CA PHE A 107 8.61 17.98 -3.79
C PHE A 107 9.09 18.59 -5.12
N SER A 108 10.35 19.06 -5.20
CA SER A 108 10.97 19.48 -6.46
C SER A 108 11.16 18.31 -7.45
N ARG A 109 11.28 17.07 -6.97
CA ARG A 109 11.30 15.87 -7.84
C ARG A 109 9.96 15.58 -8.50
N VAL A 110 8.86 15.99 -7.88
CA VAL A 110 7.50 15.90 -8.47
C VAL A 110 7.30 16.99 -9.52
N ASP A 111 7.62 18.23 -9.14
CA ASP A 111 7.53 19.40 -10.01
C ASP A 111 8.40 20.52 -9.42
N LYS A 112 9.28 21.11 -10.24
CA LYS A 112 10.22 22.13 -9.75
C LYS A 112 9.48 23.33 -9.15
N GLN A 113 8.40 23.78 -9.79
CA GLN A 113 7.63 24.93 -9.33
C GLN A 113 6.90 24.62 -8.01
N LEU A 114 6.42 23.39 -7.81
CA LEU A 114 5.85 22.96 -6.54
C LEU A 114 6.83 23.12 -5.38
N GLY A 115 8.06 22.59 -5.52
CA GLY A 115 9.08 22.71 -4.47
C GLY A 115 9.48 24.17 -4.17
N ASP A 116 9.65 24.98 -5.22
CA ASP A 116 9.99 26.41 -5.09
C ASP A 116 8.88 27.21 -4.37
N ARG A 117 7.61 26.94 -4.72
CA ARG A 117 6.45 27.57 -4.09
C ARG A 117 6.27 27.13 -2.64
N LEU A 118 6.47 25.84 -2.35
CA LEU A 118 6.41 25.31 -0.99
C LEU A 118 7.46 25.96 -0.11
N ARG A 119 8.72 26.02 -0.57
CA ARG A 119 9.81 26.68 0.15
C ARG A 119 9.47 28.13 0.49
N SER A 120 9.02 28.89 -0.51
CA SER A 120 8.67 30.31 -0.34
C SER A 120 7.52 30.48 0.67
N ALA A 121 6.46 29.68 0.56
CA ALA A 121 5.32 29.73 1.47
C ALA A 121 5.67 29.31 2.90
N THR A 122 6.52 28.29 3.06
CA THR A 122 6.93 27.80 4.39
C THR A 122 7.82 28.79 5.11
N GLU A 123 8.83 29.35 4.45
CA GLU A 123 9.76 30.28 5.12
C GLU A 123 9.09 31.63 5.42
N ALA A 124 8.13 32.07 4.61
CA ALA A 124 7.33 33.26 4.89
C ALA A 124 6.47 33.15 6.17
N LEU A 125 6.00 31.94 6.52
CA LEU A 125 5.25 31.69 7.76
C LEU A 125 6.13 31.67 9.02
N ARG A 126 7.45 31.71 8.85
CA ARG A 126 8.43 31.65 9.94
C ARG A 126 9.08 33.00 10.25
N THR A 127 8.95 33.97 9.35
CA THR A 127 9.22 35.40 9.57
C THR A 127 8.09 36.06 10.33
#